data_AF-A0A5J5NUF9-F1
#
_entry.id   AF-A0A5J5NUF9-F1
#
_cell.length_a   1.000
_cell.length_b   1.000
_cell.length_c   1.000
_cell.angle_alpha   90.00
_cell.angle_beta   90.00
_cell.angle_gamma   90.00
#
_symmetry.space_group_name_H-M   'P 1'
#
loop_
_entity.id
_entity.type
_entity.pdbx_description
1 polymer ?
#
loop_
_entity_poly.entity_id
_entity_poly.type
_entity_poly.pdbx_seq_one_letter_code
_entity_poly.pdbx_strand_id
1 'polypeptide(L)'
;MATSSFLRNRYWVLRHGKSIPNEKGLIVSSLENGIRLEYQLASEGVEQAELAGKLFLKVMEDLRERYFGPSFELLPHDKYTEIWAMDEKDPFTRPEGGESVDDVASRLASAMATMESEYQGKYIYNMNSSGHW
;
A
#
# COMPACT_ATOMS: atom_id res chain seq x y z
N MET A 1 -25.56 -16.02 -16.93
CA MET A 1 -24.52 -16.90 -16.32
C MET A 1 -23.98 -16.17 -15.11
N ALA A 2 -23.88 -16.83 -13.94
CA ALA A 2 -23.34 -16.18 -12.75
C ALA A 2 -21.81 -16.35 -12.71
N THR A 3 -21.08 -15.23 -12.69
CA THR A 3 -19.63 -15.22 -12.50
C THR A 3 -19.31 -15.41 -11.01
N SER A 4 -19.09 -16.65 -10.59
CA SER A 4 -18.67 -16.95 -9.22
C SER A 4 -17.21 -16.52 -9.01
N SER A 5 -16.98 -15.39 -8.33
CA SER A 5 -15.66 -15.10 -7.77
C SER A 5 -15.39 -16.04 -6.60
N PHE A 6 -14.51 -17.03 -6.82
CA PHE A 6 -14.07 -17.94 -5.76
C PHE A 6 -13.03 -17.30 -4.82
N LEU A 7 -12.46 -16.16 -5.22
CA LEU A 7 -11.40 -15.46 -4.50
C LEU A 7 -11.99 -14.56 -3.41
N ARG A 8 -11.58 -14.79 -2.17
CA ARG A 8 -12.02 -14.04 -0.97
C ARG A 8 -11.04 -12.94 -0.54
N ASN A 9 -9.87 -12.88 -1.18
CA ASN A 9 -8.78 -11.96 -0.83
C ASN A 9 -8.71 -10.79 -1.82
N ARG A 10 -8.19 -9.65 -1.36
CA ARG A 10 -7.78 -8.54 -2.23
C ARG A 10 -6.33 -8.73 -2.66
N TYR A 11 -6.01 -8.40 -3.90
CA TYR A 11 -4.69 -8.61 -4.51
C TYR A 11 -4.12 -7.28 -5.01
N TRP A 12 -2.89 -6.97 -4.59
CA TRP A 12 -1.98 -5.97 -5.16
C TRP A 12 -0.74 -6.71 -5.70
N VAL A 13 0.07 -6.14 -6.62
CA VAL A 13 1.44 -6.54 -7.04
C VAL A 13 1.85 -5.71 -8.28
N LEU A 14 3.08 -5.22 -8.44
CA LEU A 14 3.36 -3.99 -9.21
C LEU A 14 3.83 -4.21 -10.68
N ARG A 15 3.41 -3.35 -11.64
CA ARG A 15 4.10 -3.26 -12.97
C ARG A 15 5.58 -2.93 -12.72
N HIS A 16 6.47 -3.63 -13.41
CA HIS A 16 7.91 -3.34 -13.35
C HIS A 16 8.22 -1.89 -13.75
N GLY A 17 9.25 -1.31 -13.13
CA GLY A 17 9.82 -0.04 -13.56
C GLY A 17 10.45 -0.13 -14.96
N LYS A 18 10.82 1.02 -15.52
CA LYS A 18 11.43 1.13 -16.86
C LYS A 18 12.64 0.20 -17.02
N SER A 19 12.63 -0.64 -18.06
CA SER A 19 13.74 -1.56 -18.35
C SER A 19 14.68 -1.02 -19.43
N ILE A 20 15.91 -1.57 -19.49
CA ILE A 20 16.87 -1.27 -20.57
C ILE A 20 16.27 -1.57 -21.97
N PRO A 21 15.48 -2.64 -22.18
CA PRO A 21 14.67 -2.82 -23.39
C PRO A 21 13.70 -1.68 -23.68
N ASN A 22 13.01 -1.13 -22.66
CA ASN A 22 12.10 0.00 -22.86
C ASN A 22 12.85 1.25 -23.35
N GLU A 23 14.04 1.53 -22.83
CA GLU A 23 14.91 2.62 -23.32
C GLU A 23 15.38 2.41 -24.76
N LYS A 24 15.58 1.15 -25.17
CA LYS A 24 15.98 0.77 -26.52
C LYS A 24 14.82 0.60 -27.50
N GLY A 25 13.57 0.81 -27.06
CA GLY A 25 12.36 0.56 -27.87
C GLY A 25 12.14 -0.91 -28.22
N LEU A 26 12.72 -1.85 -27.45
CA LEU A 26 12.66 -3.28 -27.69
C LEU A 26 11.50 -3.94 -26.92
N ILE A 27 10.81 -4.85 -27.60
CA ILE A 27 9.85 -5.76 -26.98
C ILE A 27 10.61 -6.99 -26.48
N VAL A 28 10.51 -7.26 -25.17
CA VAL A 28 10.99 -8.50 -24.54
C VAL A 28 9.77 -9.20 -23.94
N SER A 29 9.37 -10.33 -24.54
CA SER A 29 8.15 -11.08 -24.18
C SER A 29 8.36 -12.56 -23.85
N SER A 30 9.60 -13.05 -23.87
CA SER A 30 9.96 -14.43 -23.50
C SER A 30 10.75 -14.46 -22.19
N LEU A 31 10.56 -15.52 -21.40
CA LEU A 31 11.31 -15.75 -20.15
C LEU A 31 12.82 -15.82 -20.39
N GLU A 32 13.25 -16.50 -21.47
CA GLU A 32 14.66 -16.61 -21.86
C GLU A 32 15.34 -15.24 -22.03
N ASN A 33 14.63 -14.28 -22.64
CA ASN A 33 15.14 -12.91 -22.76
C ASN A 33 14.91 -12.10 -21.49
N GLY A 34 13.83 -12.33 -20.74
CA GLY A 34 13.52 -11.62 -19.50
C GLY A 34 14.55 -11.83 -18.36
N ILE A 35 15.32 -12.92 -18.38
CA ILE A 35 16.39 -13.20 -17.40
C ILE A 35 17.78 -12.71 -17.84
N ARG A 36 17.91 -12.10 -19.01
CA ARG A 36 19.20 -11.61 -19.54
C ARG A 36 19.71 -10.42 -18.72
N LEU A 37 20.99 -10.47 -18.34
CA LEU A 37 21.64 -9.41 -17.55
C LEU A 37 21.66 -8.06 -18.30
N GLU A 38 21.73 -8.07 -19.62
CA GLU A 38 21.64 -6.87 -20.46
C GLU A 38 20.24 -6.25 -20.54
N TYR A 39 19.20 -6.94 -20.03
CA TYR A 39 17.79 -6.54 -20.10
C TYR A 39 17.13 -6.27 -18.73
N GLN A 40 17.96 -6.02 -17.71
CA GLN A 40 17.52 -5.57 -16.37
C GLN A 40 16.76 -4.21 -16.41
N LEU A 41 16.32 -3.77 -15.23
CA LEU A 41 15.81 -2.41 -15.02
C LEU A 41 16.87 -1.37 -15.46
N ALA A 42 16.41 -0.28 -16.07
CA ALA A 42 17.22 0.93 -16.21
C ALA A 42 17.32 1.63 -14.84
N SER A 43 18.24 2.57 -14.67
CA SER A 43 18.41 3.29 -13.39
C SER A 43 17.11 3.94 -12.90
N GLU A 44 16.38 4.59 -13.82
CA GLU A 44 15.05 5.16 -13.56
C GLU A 44 14.03 4.10 -13.11
N GLY A 45 14.11 2.87 -13.63
CA GLY A 45 13.25 1.76 -13.24
C GLY A 45 13.57 1.19 -11.85
N VAL A 46 14.83 1.26 -11.42
CA VAL A 46 15.24 0.93 -10.04
C VAL A 46 14.70 1.98 -9.08
N GLU A 47 14.86 3.27 -9.39
CA GLU A 47 14.31 4.38 -8.60
C GLU A 47 12.78 4.28 -8.47
N GLN A 48 12.07 3.97 -9.57
CA GLN A 48 10.63 3.70 -9.55
C GLN A 48 10.24 2.55 -8.62
N ALA A 49 10.99 1.44 -8.62
CA ALA A 49 10.74 0.30 -7.75
C ALA A 49 11.00 0.63 -6.27
N GLU A 50 12.08 1.36 -5.97
CA GLU A 50 12.37 1.84 -4.61
C GLU A 50 11.30 2.79 -4.07
N LEU A 51 10.88 3.77 -4.88
CA LEU A 51 9.85 4.73 -4.50
C LEU A 51 8.52 4.03 -4.23
N ALA A 52 8.13 3.08 -5.09
CA ALA A 52 6.93 2.28 -4.87
C ALA A 52 6.99 1.44 -3.58
N GLY A 53 8.15 0.86 -3.27
CA GLY A 53 8.38 0.14 -2.00
C GLY A 53 8.29 1.05 -0.77
N LYS A 54 8.90 2.24 -0.81
CA LYS A 54 8.84 3.25 0.27
C LYS A 54 7.42 3.77 0.49
N LEU A 55 6.67 4.03 -0.59
CA LEU A 55 5.26 4.43 -0.52
C LEU A 55 4.38 3.32 0.05
N PHE A 56 4.58 2.07 -0.37
CA PHE A 56 3.84 0.93 0.16
C PHE A 56 4.10 0.72 1.66
N LEU A 57 5.37 0.85 2.10
CA LEU A 57 5.72 0.77 3.53
C LEU A 57 5.01 1.88 4.32
N LYS A 58 5.05 3.13 3.86
CA LYS A 58 4.34 4.25 4.51
C LYS A 58 2.83 3.99 4.62
N VAL A 59 2.20 3.50 3.55
CA VAL A 59 0.78 3.11 3.57
C VAL A 59 0.53 2.04 4.62
N MET A 60 1.39 1.02 4.73
CA MET A 60 1.25 -0.03 5.75
C MET A 60 1.42 0.52 7.18
N GLU A 61 2.30 1.50 7.40
CA GLU A 61 2.43 2.22 8.67
C GLU A 61 1.17 3.04 8.99
N ASP A 62 0.60 3.74 8.01
CA ASP A 62 -0.64 4.53 8.17
C ASP A 62 -1.91 3.67 8.26
N LEU A 63 -1.84 2.38 7.92
CA LEU A 63 -2.90 1.36 8.09
C LEU A 63 -2.82 0.58 9.42
N ARG A 64 -1.87 0.89 10.31
CA ARG A 64 -1.75 0.27 11.64
C ARG A 64 -3.02 0.44 12.48
N GLU A 65 -3.24 -0.45 13.44
CA GLU A 65 -4.30 -0.30 14.45
C GLU A 65 -4.12 1.00 15.26
N ARG A 66 -5.21 1.55 15.81
CA ARG A 66 -5.18 2.73 16.68
C ARG A 66 -4.32 2.47 17.91
N TYR A 67 -3.37 3.36 18.18
CA TYR A 67 -2.61 3.30 19.44
C TYR A 67 -3.36 4.06 20.54
N PHE A 68 -3.83 3.37 21.57
CA PHE A 68 -4.59 3.97 22.68
C PHE A 68 -3.72 4.67 23.74
N GLY A 69 -2.39 4.62 23.61
CA GLY A 69 -1.45 5.20 24.56
C GLY A 69 -1.00 4.20 25.64
N PRO A 70 0.13 4.47 26.33
CA PRO A 70 0.76 3.54 27.27
C PRO A 70 -0.10 3.19 28.49
N SER A 71 -1.11 4.00 28.82
CA SER A 71 -2.05 3.76 29.92
C SER A 71 -3.09 2.67 29.63
N PHE A 72 -3.31 2.32 28.36
CA PHE A 72 -4.25 1.28 27.93
C PHE A 72 -3.58 0.03 27.37
N GLU A 73 -2.25 0.07 27.19
CA GLU A 73 -1.47 -1.04 26.64
C GLU A 73 -1.48 -2.26 27.56
N LEU A 74 -1.67 -3.46 26.98
CA LEU A 74 -1.79 -4.75 27.70
C LEU A 74 -2.93 -4.85 28.74
N LEU A 75 -3.91 -3.94 28.75
CA LEU A 75 -5.09 -4.03 29.61
C LEU A 75 -6.18 -4.98 29.06
N PRO A 76 -7.14 -5.45 29.89
CA PRO A 76 -8.23 -6.30 29.44
C PRO A 76 -9.22 -5.58 28.51
N HIS A 77 -9.96 -6.37 27.73
CA HIS A 77 -10.92 -5.88 26.72
C HIS A 77 -12.09 -5.06 27.30
N ASP A 78 -12.39 -5.15 28.60
CA ASP A 78 -13.44 -4.32 29.22
C ASP A 78 -13.11 -2.81 29.17
N LYS A 79 -11.83 -2.45 29.12
CA LYS A 79 -11.33 -1.07 28.99
C LYS A 79 -11.68 -0.36 27.68
N TYR A 80 -12.13 -1.07 26.64
CA TYR A 80 -12.67 -0.42 25.44
C TYR A 80 -13.88 0.48 25.78
N THR A 81 -14.66 0.14 26.81
CA THR A 81 -15.80 0.97 27.24
C THR A 81 -15.39 2.36 27.74
N GLU A 82 -14.20 2.49 28.36
CA GLU A 82 -13.66 3.77 28.81
C GLU A 82 -13.19 4.63 27.63
N ILE A 83 -12.51 4.01 26.64
CA ILE A 83 -12.10 4.68 25.39
C ILE A 83 -13.31 5.15 24.60
N TRP A 84 -14.32 4.29 24.36
CA TRP A 84 -15.51 4.67 23.58
C TRP A 84 -16.30 5.78 24.27
N ALA A 85 -16.35 5.81 25.60
CA ALA A 85 -16.98 6.89 26.36
C ALA A 85 -16.15 8.21 26.35
N MET A 86 -14.88 8.20 25.90
CA MET A 86 -14.13 9.41 25.57
C MET A 86 -14.42 9.83 24.12
N ASP A 87 -14.33 8.88 23.17
CA ASP A 87 -14.57 9.11 21.74
C ASP A 87 -15.99 9.66 21.46
N GLU A 88 -17.01 9.17 22.17
CA GLU A 88 -18.41 9.65 22.06
C GLU A 88 -18.59 11.11 22.50
N LYS A 89 -17.76 11.58 23.44
CA LYS A 89 -17.80 12.99 23.90
C LYS A 89 -17.09 13.91 22.92
N ASP A 90 -15.93 13.49 22.42
CA ASP A 90 -15.12 14.25 21.48
C ASP A 90 -14.16 13.34 20.68
N PRO A 91 -14.38 13.15 19.37
CA PRO A 91 -13.50 12.31 18.53
C PRO A 91 -12.12 12.94 18.28
N PHE A 92 -11.91 14.21 18.60
CA PHE A 92 -10.62 14.90 18.50
C PHE A 92 -9.76 14.75 19.77
N THR A 93 -10.35 14.35 20.90
CA THR A 93 -9.62 14.15 22.16
C THR A 93 -8.68 12.95 22.05
N ARG A 94 -7.42 13.14 22.43
CA ARG A 94 -6.40 12.10 22.49
C ARG A 94 -6.33 11.50 23.91
N PRO A 95 -6.27 10.17 24.07
CA PRO A 95 -5.77 9.59 25.31
C PRO A 95 -4.28 9.92 25.50
N GLU A 96 -3.79 9.89 26.73
CA GLU A 96 -2.40 10.28 27.04
C GLU A 96 -1.40 9.42 26.25
N GLY A 97 -0.61 10.06 25.38
CA GLY A 97 0.37 9.39 24.52
C GLY A 97 -0.21 8.59 23.35
N GLY A 98 -1.53 8.56 23.15
CA GLY A 98 -2.21 7.83 22.08
C GLY A 98 -2.83 8.71 20.99
N GLU A 99 -3.55 8.06 20.08
CA GLU A 99 -4.23 8.63 18.91
C GLU A 99 -5.73 8.89 19.21
N SER A 100 -6.26 10.01 18.73
CA SER A 100 -7.71 10.28 18.69
C SER A 100 -8.38 9.49 17.56
N VAL A 101 -9.71 9.57 17.44
CA VAL A 101 -10.43 9.02 16.28
C VAL A 101 -10.08 9.80 15.01
N ASP A 102 -9.97 11.12 15.13
CA ASP A 102 -9.59 12.01 14.03
C ASP A 102 -8.15 11.76 13.51
N ASP A 103 -7.19 11.46 14.40
CA ASP A 103 -5.83 11.10 13.99
C ASP A 103 -5.82 9.87 13.07
N VAL A 104 -6.56 8.83 13.47
CA VAL A 104 -6.67 7.56 12.73
C VAL A 104 -7.39 7.78 11.39
N ALA A 105 -8.49 8.53 11.39
CA ALA A 105 -9.23 8.88 10.18
C ALA A 105 -8.36 9.71 9.21
N SER A 106 -7.62 10.69 9.73
CA SER A 106 -6.75 11.58 8.95
C SER A 106 -5.56 10.84 8.33
N ARG A 107 -4.89 9.93 9.06
CA ARG A 107 -3.80 9.11 8.46
C ARG A 107 -4.32 8.14 7.43
N LEU A 108 -5.46 7.48 7.68
CA LEU A 108 -6.10 6.59 6.71
C LEU A 108 -6.51 7.33 5.43
N ALA A 109 -7.15 8.48 5.56
CA ALA A 109 -7.54 9.32 4.42
C ALA A 109 -6.32 9.80 3.63
N SER A 110 -5.25 10.21 4.32
CA SER A 110 -3.98 10.65 3.70
C SER A 110 -3.28 9.51 2.94
N ALA A 111 -3.26 8.30 3.52
CA ALA A 111 -2.73 7.10 2.87
C ALA A 111 -3.54 6.75 1.61
N MET A 112 -4.87 6.71 1.71
CA MET A 112 -5.76 6.45 0.56
C MET A 112 -5.59 7.52 -0.53
N ALA A 113 -5.54 8.80 -0.19
CA ALA A 113 -5.32 9.88 -1.15
C ALA A 113 -3.95 9.77 -1.85
N THR A 114 -2.90 9.40 -1.12
CA THR A 114 -1.55 9.16 -1.67
C THR A 114 -1.56 7.96 -2.64
N MET A 115 -2.28 6.89 -2.30
CA MET A 115 -2.42 5.74 -3.19
C MET A 115 -3.18 6.10 -4.47
N GLU A 116 -4.29 6.82 -4.35
CA GLU A 116 -5.09 7.24 -5.50
C GLU A 116 -4.32 8.21 -6.41
N SER A 117 -3.55 9.16 -5.87
CA SER A 117 -2.77 10.12 -6.70
C SER A 117 -1.62 9.45 -7.44
N GLU A 118 -0.89 8.54 -6.79
CA GLU A 118 0.28 7.89 -7.39
C GLU A 118 -0.08 6.73 -8.32
N TYR A 119 -1.22 6.05 -8.06
CA TYR A 119 -1.60 4.82 -8.75
C TYR A 119 -2.94 4.88 -9.49
N GLN A 120 -3.53 6.07 -9.70
CA GLN A 120 -4.75 6.23 -10.50
C GLN A 120 -4.63 5.54 -11.87
N GLY A 121 -5.54 4.61 -12.15
CA GLY A 121 -5.55 3.84 -13.40
C GLY A 121 -4.39 2.84 -13.59
N LYS A 122 -3.48 2.70 -12.62
CA LYS A 122 -2.33 1.78 -12.72
C LYS A 122 -2.70 0.40 -12.16
N TYR A 123 -3.20 -0.45 -13.05
CA TYR A 123 -3.29 -1.88 -12.78
C TYR A 123 -1.94 -2.50 -12.48
N ILE A 124 -2.03 -3.63 -11.80
CA ILE A 124 -1.03 -4.09 -10.88
C ILE A 124 -0.99 -5.62 -11.05
N TYR A 125 0.09 -6.15 -11.62
CA TYR A 125 0.31 -7.57 -11.86
C TYR A 125 1.75 -8.02 -11.57
N ASN A 126 1.89 -9.31 -11.24
CA ASN A 126 3.12 -10.09 -11.10
C ASN A 126 4.04 -10.03 -12.33
N MET A 127 5.33 -10.37 -12.17
CA MET A 127 6.29 -10.53 -13.27
C MET A 127 5.79 -11.53 -14.33
N ASN A 128 5.28 -10.99 -15.43
CA ASN A 128 5.68 -11.39 -16.77
C ASN A 128 5.50 -10.22 -17.73
N SER A 129 6.36 -10.18 -18.76
CA SER A 129 6.53 -9.10 -19.73
C SER A 129 5.26 -8.38 -20.18
N SER A 130 5.27 -7.04 -20.13
CA SER A 130 4.18 -6.22 -20.66
C SER A 130 4.15 -6.23 -22.19
N GLY A 131 3.35 -7.11 -22.78
CA GLY A 131 2.80 -6.90 -24.13
C GLY A 131 1.80 -5.74 -24.10
N HIS A 132 1.83 -4.86 -25.10
CA HIS A 132 0.74 -3.90 -25.32
C HIS A 132 -0.52 -4.63 -25.77
N TRP A 133 -1.68 -4.14 -25.33
CA TRP A 133 -2.97 -4.30 -25.98
C TRP A 133 -3.33 -2.98 -26.66
#